data_AF-A0A059WZD1-F1
#
_entry.id   AF-A0A059WZD1-F1
#
_cell.length_a   1.000
_cell.length_b   1.000
_cell.length_c   1.000
_cell.angle_alpha   90.00
_cell.angle_beta   90.00
_cell.angle_gamma   90.00
#
_symmetry.space_group_name_H-M   'P 1'
#
loop_
_entity.id
_entity.type
_entity.pdbx_description
1 polymer ?
#
loop_
_entity_poly.entity_id
_entity_poly.type
_entity_poly.pdbx_seq_one_letter_code
_entity_poly.pdbx_strand_id
1 'polypeptide(L)'
;MKSKSKSNNMIPLKTSLLGCALLTFCYAGQALMAATEAEQKGFDTPKLAADALIQAAETLDAPALVSILGPGSEDLVSSEDAVQDKNRAAAFVALAKEKLSIEVDPKNANSATLVVGNDDWPLPIPIVKRKAKWYFDAKAGREEILLRRIGANELDVLEICHGYVEAQNEYAATKHDDATVNQYAQKIISTPGKQDGLAWKNPDGTWGGPVGEGVAEALEQGYTD
;
A
#
# COMPACT_ATOMS: atom_id res chain seq x y z
N MET A 1 -29.85 70.45 55.07
CA MET A 1 -30.59 71.67 54.69
C MET A 1 -30.77 71.70 53.18
N LYS A 2 -32.03 71.85 52.74
CA LYS A 2 -32.53 72.49 51.50
C LYS A 2 -31.50 72.71 50.37
N SER A 3 -31.62 72.03 49.24
CA SER A 3 -32.52 72.31 48.10
C SER A 3 -32.01 73.40 47.14
N LYS A 4 -31.95 72.99 45.86
CA LYS A 4 -32.04 73.79 44.61
C LYS A 4 -30.81 74.62 44.21
N SER A 5 -30.40 74.52 42.96
CA SER A 5 -31.00 75.32 41.88
C SER A 5 -30.27 75.16 40.53
N LYS A 6 -31.05 74.84 39.51
CA LYS A 6 -31.07 75.27 38.10
C LYS A 6 -29.76 75.44 37.29
N SER A 7 -29.83 74.77 36.14
CA SER A 7 -29.11 74.92 34.88
C SER A 7 -29.13 76.32 34.24
N ASN A 8 -28.14 76.60 33.40
CA ASN A 8 -28.25 77.30 32.10
C ASN A 8 -27.05 76.89 31.24
N ASN A 9 -27.25 76.05 30.22
CA ASN A 9 -27.58 76.38 28.82
C ASN A 9 -26.44 77.04 28.02
N MET A 10 -25.81 76.23 27.16
CA MET A 10 -25.30 76.67 25.86
C MET A 10 -25.40 75.49 24.88
N ILE A 11 -26.37 75.57 23.96
CA ILE A 11 -26.41 74.85 22.68
C ILE A 11 -26.47 75.95 21.63
N PRO A 12 -25.61 75.93 20.60
CA PRO A 12 -26.02 75.45 19.27
C PRO A 12 -24.93 74.57 18.63
N LEU A 13 -25.08 73.78 17.57
CA LEU A 13 -26.19 73.34 16.72
C LEU A 13 -25.50 72.61 15.55
N LYS A 14 -26.05 71.47 15.12
CA LYS A 14 -25.86 70.79 13.81
C LYS A 14 -24.53 70.11 13.52
N THR A 15 -24.58 68.78 13.35
CA THR A 15 -24.49 68.03 12.07
C THR A 15 -24.41 66.54 12.42
N SER A 16 -25.46 65.76 12.18
CA SER A 16 -25.68 64.93 10.98
C SER A 16 -25.33 63.46 11.21
N LEU A 17 -26.35 62.63 11.00
CA LEU A 17 -26.43 61.18 11.01
C LEU A 17 -25.24 60.45 10.37
N LEU A 18 -24.84 59.31 10.96
CA LEU A 18 -24.82 58.03 10.23
C LEU A 18 -24.85 56.84 11.22
N GLY A 19 -25.81 55.94 11.02
CA GLY A 19 -26.06 54.80 11.90
C GLY A 19 -25.03 53.68 11.77
N CYS A 20 -24.72 53.03 12.88
CA CYS A 20 -24.06 51.73 12.91
C CYS A 20 -25.05 50.70 13.42
N ALA A 21 -25.49 49.82 12.52
CA ALA A 21 -26.28 48.64 12.83
C ALA A 21 -25.43 47.67 13.66
N LEU A 22 -25.94 47.30 14.84
CA LEU A 22 -25.39 46.23 15.67
C LEU A 22 -25.77 44.88 15.05
N LEU A 23 -24.81 44.24 14.38
CA LEU A 23 -24.89 42.85 13.94
C LEU A 23 -24.59 41.93 15.14
N THR A 24 -25.64 41.35 15.71
CA THR A 24 -25.55 40.28 16.71
C THR A 24 -25.04 39.02 16.02
N PHE A 25 -23.75 38.70 16.20
CA PHE A 25 -23.15 37.49 15.65
C PHE A 25 -23.50 36.29 16.54
N CYS A 26 -24.42 35.44 16.05
CA CYS A 26 -24.77 34.19 16.67
C CYS A 26 -23.58 33.22 16.55
N TYR A 27 -22.79 33.04 17.60
CA TYR A 27 -21.83 31.94 17.67
C TYR A 27 -22.61 30.62 17.86
N ALA A 28 -23.00 30.00 16.74
CA ALA A 28 -23.44 28.62 16.73
C ALA A 28 -22.25 27.74 17.15
N GLY A 29 -22.40 27.03 18.27
CA GLY A 29 -21.42 26.06 18.74
C GLY A 29 -21.20 24.99 17.67
N GLN A 30 -20.00 24.98 17.09
CA GLN A 30 -19.52 23.83 16.33
C GLN A 30 -19.25 22.73 17.35
N ALA A 31 -20.21 21.81 17.47
CA ALA A 31 -19.95 20.52 18.09
C ALA A 31 -18.86 19.85 17.27
N LEU A 32 -17.63 19.85 17.81
CA LEU A 32 -16.56 19.02 17.32
C LEU A 32 -17.04 17.58 17.51
N MET A 33 -17.54 16.96 16.44
CA MET A 33 -17.75 15.52 16.40
C MET A 33 -16.38 14.91 16.59
N ALA A 34 -16.04 14.55 17.83
CA ALA A 34 -14.96 13.62 18.08
C ALA A 34 -15.37 12.35 17.33
N ALA A 35 -14.72 12.09 16.20
CA ALA A 35 -14.81 10.79 15.55
C ALA A 35 -14.39 9.79 16.63
N THR A 36 -15.35 9.00 17.12
CA THR A 36 -15.05 7.82 17.90
C THR A 36 -14.26 6.93 16.97
N GLU A 37 -12.95 6.95 17.12
CA GLU A 37 -12.04 6.00 16.47
C GLU A 37 -12.63 4.62 16.74
N ALA A 38 -13.06 3.93 15.68
CA ALA A 38 -13.77 2.67 15.82
C ALA A 38 -12.89 1.69 16.60
N GLU A 39 -13.35 1.23 17.76
CA GLU A 39 -12.51 0.39 18.61
C GLU A 39 -12.23 -0.96 17.90
N GLN A 40 -10.95 -1.34 17.80
CA GLN A 40 -10.55 -2.61 17.20
C GLN A 40 -11.21 -3.79 17.92
N LYS A 41 -11.74 -4.75 17.17
CA LYS A 41 -12.35 -5.95 17.72
C LYS A 41 -11.31 -6.83 18.42
N GLY A 42 -11.49 -7.06 19.72
CA GLY A 42 -10.68 -7.97 20.52
C GLY A 42 -11.29 -9.36 20.66
N PHE A 43 -10.45 -10.38 20.72
CA PHE A 43 -10.86 -11.79 20.76
C PHE A 43 -10.39 -12.48 22.05
N ASP A 44 -11.12 -13.50 22.51
CA ASP A 44 -10.73 -14.27 23.71
C ASP A 44 -9.55 -15.21 23.46
N THR A 45 -9.39 -15.68 22.22
CA THR A 45 -8.30 -16.57 21.81
C THR A 45 -7.77 -16.13 20.43
N PRO A 46 -6.50 -16.44 20.11
CA PRO A 46 -5.98 -16.18 18.77
C PRO A 46 -6.73 -16.99 17.71
N LYS A 47 -7.29 -18.16 18.06
CA LYS A 47 -8.14 -18.94 17.16
C LYS A 47 -9.41 -18.20 16.75
N LEU A 48 -10.09 -17.57 17.70
CA LEU A 48 -11.29 -16.79 17.37
C LEU A 48 -10.97 -15.58 16.49
N ALA A 49 -9.79 -14.97 16.65
CA ALA A 49 -9.32 -13.91 15.76
C ALA A 49 -9.06 -14.42 14.34
N ALA A 50 -8.38 -15.56 14.21
CA ALA A 50 -8.12 -16.21 12.94
C ALA A 50 -9.41 -16.62 12.20
N ASP A 51 -10.34 -17.29 12.90
CA ASP A 51 -11.63 -17.71 12.34
C ASP A 51 -12.42 -16.49 11.81
N ALA A 52 -12.42 -15.39 12.57
CA ALA A 52 -13.09 -14.15 12.17
C ALA A 52 -12.45 -13.49 10.93
N LEU A 53 -11.11 -13.48 10.86
CA LEU A 53 -10.40 -12.95 9.70
C LEU A 53 -10.72 -13.77 8.44
N ILE A 54 -10.68 -15.10 8.53
CA ILE A 54 -10.99 -16.00 7.41
C ILE A 54 -12.43 -15.78 6.95
N GLN A 55 -13.39 -15.73 7.89
CA GLN A 55 -14.80 -15.52 7.56
C GLN A 55 -15.03 -14.19 6.83
N ALA A 56 -14.44 -13.09 7.31
CA ALA A 56 -14.57 -11.78 6.67
C ALA A 56 -13.89 -11.77 5.28
N ALA A 57 -12.79 -12.51 5.11
CA ALA A 57 -12.09 -12.64 3.84
C ALA A 57 -12.87 -13.45 2.79
N GLU A 58 -13.77 -14.37 3.17
CA GLU A 58 -14.55 -15.18 2.21
C GLU A 58 -15.38 -14.34 1.24
N THR A 59 -15.87 -13.18 1.70
CA THR A 59 -16.67 -12.25 0.89
C THR A 59 -15.98 -10.91 0.66
N LEU A 60 -14.71 -10.78 1.06
CA LEU A 60 -13.98 -9.50 1.10
C LEU A 60 -14.83 -8.39 1.78
N ASP A 61 -15.37 -8.70 2.97
CA ASP A 61 -16.12 -7.73 3.76
C ASP A 61 -15.15 -6.70 4.36
N ALA A 62 -14.87 -5.64 3.59
CA ALA A 62 -13.88 -4.63 3.96
C ALA A 62 -14.18 -3.96 5.32
N PRO A 63 -15.41 -3.53 5.64
CA PRO A 63 -15.75 -3.04 6.98
C PRO A 63 -15.45 -4.05 8.10
N ALA A 64 -15.79 -5.33 7.91
CA ALA A 64 -15.49 -6.36 8.91
C ALA A 64 -13.99 -6.59 9.06
N LEU A 65 -13.24 -6.62 7.95
CA LEU A 65 -11.78 -6.76 7.95
C LEU A 65 -11.10 -5.60 8.68
N VAL A 66 -11.52 -4.35 8.43
CA VAL A 66 -11.00 -3.17 9.15
C VAL A 66 -11.37 -3.24 10.64
N SER A 67 -12.57 -3.69 11.00
CA SER A 67 -12.93 -3.88 12.41
C SER A 67 -12.04 -4.90 13.13
N ILE A 68 -11.61 -5.96 12.43
CA ILE A 68 -10.74 -7.03 12.94
C ILE A 68 -9.28 -6.56 13.05
N LEU A 69 -8.76 -5.93 12.00
CA LEU A 69 -7.37 -5.48 11.90
C LEU A 69 -7.10 -4.19 12.67
N GLY A 70 -8.14 -3.37 12.88
CA GLY A 70 -8.12 -2.12 13.63
C GLY A 70 -8.09 -0.88 12.74
N PRO A 71 -8.33 0.32 13.33
CA PRO A 71 -8.29 1.59 12.60
C PRO A 71 -6.97 1.81 11.86
N GLY A 72 -7.04 2.38 10.65
CA GLY A 72 -5.86 2.66 9.86
C GLY A 72 -5.28 1.42 9.18
N SER A 73 -6.08 0.36 8.97
CA SER A 73 -5.70 -0.86 8.25
C SER A 73 -6.33 -0.96 6.86
N GLU A 74 -6.98 0.11 6.38
CA GLU A 74 -7.71 0.13 5.12
C GLU A 74 -6.80 -0.24 3.93
N ASP A 75 -5.55 0.21 3.97
CA ASP A 75 -4.49 -0.09 3.00
C ASP A 75 -4.06 -1.56 2.98
N LEU A 76 -4.31 -2.31 4.06
CA LEU A 76 -4.07 -3.75 4.12
C LEU A 76 -5.23 -4.58 3.57
N VAL A 77 -6.42 -3.97 3.49
CA VAL A 77 -7.67 -4.63 3.08
C VAL A 77 -7.97 -4.37 1.61
N SER A 78 -7.80 -3.13 1.16
CA SER A 78 -8.12 -2.70 -0.20
C SER A 78 -7.01 -1.85 -0.80
N SER A 79 -6.78 -2.06 -2.09
CA SER A 79 -5.88 -1.28 -2.93
C SER A 79 -6.66 -0.60 -4.06
N GLU A 80 -5.94 0.05 -4.98
CA GLU A 80 -6.52 0.63 -6.20
C GLU A 80 -6.89 -0.46 -7.24
N ASP A 81 -6.53 -1.73 -7.00
CA ASP A 81 -6.88 -2.87 -7.82
C ASP A 81 -7.81 -3.85 -7.08
N ALA A 82 -9.11 -3.64 -7.26
CA ALA A 82 -10.14 -4.48 -6.66
C ALA A 82 -10.11 -5.96 -7.13
N VAL A 83 -9.59 -6.24 -8.33
CA VAL A 83 -9.46 -7.61 -8.84
C VAL A 83 -8.34 -8.30 -8.09
N GLN A 84 -7.20 -7.63 -7.93
CA GLN A 84 -6.09 -8.15 -7.14
C GLN A 84 -6.49 -8.35 -5.68
N ASP A 85 -7.23 -7.40 -5.07
CA ASP A 85 -7.73 -7.54 -3.70
C ASP A 85 -8.57 -8.81 -3.52
N LYS A 86 -9.51 -9.04 -4.43
CA LYS A 86 -10.35 -10.24 -4.44
C LYS A 86 -9.53 -11.51 -4.61
N ASN A 87 -8.55 -11.51 -5.51
CA ASN A 87 -7.68 -12.67 -5.74
C ASN A 87 -6.82 -12.99 -4.51
N ARG A 88 -6.24 -11.98 -3.85
CA ARG A 88 -5.45 -12.17 -2.62
C ARG A 88 -6.30 -12.74 -1.49
N ALA A 89 -7.51 -12.20 -1.29
CA ALA A 89 -8.42 -12.71 -0.26
C ALA A 89 -8.87 -14.15 -0.54
N ALA A 90 -9.22 -14.47 -1.79
CA ALA A 90 -9.60 -15.82 -2.20
C ALA A 90 -8.45 -16.82 -2.02
N ALA A 91 -7.22 -16.44 -2.40
CA ALA A 91 -6.03 -17.27 -2.21
C ALA A 91 -5.75 -17.53 -0.72
N PHE A 92 -5.82 -16.50 0.11
CA PHE A 92 -5.68 -16.65 1.57
C PHE A 92 -6.74 -17.62 2.14
N VAL A 93 -8.01 -17.46 1.79
CA VAL A 93 -9.09 -18.34 2.24
C VAL A 93 -8.88 -19.78 1.76
N ALA A 94 -8.38 -19.98 0.53
CA ALA A 94 -8.07 -21.30 0.01
C ALA A 94 -6.95 -21.98 0.81
N LEU A 95 -5.84 -21.28 1.07
CA LEU A 95 -4.75 -21.79 1.90
C LEU A 95 -5.21 -22.12 3.31
N ALA A 96 -6.01 -21.25 3.93
CA ALA A 96 -6.55 -21.48 5.27
C ALA A 96 -7.49 -22.70 5.33
N LYS A 97 -8.20 -23.01 4.24
CA LYS A 97 -9.04 -24.22 4.13
C LYS A 97 -8.22 -25.49 3.90
N GLU A 98 -7.09 -25.37 3.22
CA GLU A 98 -6.16 -26.48 2.99
C GLU A 98 -5.48 -26.93 4.29
N LYS A 99 -4.94 -25.97 5.05
CA LYS A 99 -4.34 -26.21 6.38
C LYS A 99 -4.36 -24.92 7.19
N LEU A 100 -4.65 -25.04 8.48
CA LEU A 100 -4.64 -23.94 9.43
C LEU A 100 -3.98 -24.35 10.74
N SER A 101 -2.94 -23.63 11.14
CA SER A 101 -2.35 -23.71 12.47
C SER A 101 -2.18 -22.32 13.08
N ILE A 102 -2.17 -22.28 14.40
CA ILE A 102 -1.91 -21.06 15.16
C ILE A 102 -0.71 -21.35 16.04
N GLU A 103 0.38 -20.65 15.76
CA GLU A 103 1.66 -20.89 16.40
C GLU A 103 1.93 -19.78 17.40
N VAL A 104 1.97 -20.12 18.68
CA VAL A 104 2.35 -19.18 19.73
C VAL A 104 3.87 -19.04 19.74
N ASP A 105 4.37 -17.81 19.77
CA ASP A 105 5.81 -17.56 19.79
C ASP A 105 6.44 -18.17 21.06
N PRO A 106 7.40 -19.10 20.93
CA PRO A 106 8.09 -19.72 22.07
C PRO A 106 8.78 -18.73 22.99
N LYS A 107 9.18 -17.56 22.47
CA LYS A 107 9.85 -16.48 23.23
C LYS A 107 8.85 -15.46 23.76
N ASN A 108 7.61 -15.46 23.27
CA ASN A 108 6.58 -14.52 23.66
C ASN A 108 5.17 -15.15 23.62
N ALA A 109 4.73 -15.69 24.75
CA ALA A 109 3.39 -16.29 24.88
C ALA A 109 2.21 -15.32 24.64
N ASN A 110 2.48 -14.01 24.50
CA ASN A 110 1.50 -12.99 24.14
C ASN A 110 1.51 -12.67 22.63
N SER A 111 2.22 -13.44 21.82
CA SER A 111 2.23 -13.32 20.35
C SER A 111 1.91 -14.67 19.73
N ALA A 112 1.09 -14.65 18.69
CA ALA A 112 0.75 -15.83 17.90
C ALA A 112 0.71 -15.48 16.42
N THR A 113 1.08 -16.42 15.57
CA THR A 113 1.07 -16.30 14.12
C THR A 113 0.03 -17.24 13.54
N LEU A 114 -0.76 -16.74 12.60
CA LEU A 114 -1.61 -17.57 11.78
C LEU A 114 -0.78 -18.21 10.67
N VAL A 115 -0.81 -19.53 10.56
CA VAL A 115 -0.05 -20.28 9.55
C VAL A 115 -1.04 -21.05 8.67
N VAL A 116 -0.90 -20.92 7.35
CA VAL A 116 -1.89 -21.42 6.37
C VAL A 116 -1.24 -22.23 5.25
N GLY A 117 -2.00 -23.15 4.68
CA GLY A 117 -1.59 -23.95 3.53
C GLY A 117 -0.57 -25.04 3.87
N ASN A 118 -0.34 -25.94 2.92
CA ASN A 118 0.57 -27.08 3.14
C ASN A 118 2.05 -26.70 3.27
N ASP A 119 2.42 -25.52 2.76
CA ASP A 119 3.77 -24.97 2.86
C ASP A 119 4.04 -24.23 4.19
N ASP A 120 3.11 -24.32 5.15
CA ASP A 120 3.21 -23.69 6.47
C ASP A 120 3.49 -22.18 6.36
N TRP A 121 2.73 -21.49 5.51
CA TRP A 121 2.94 -20.08 5.22
C TRP A 121 2.49 -19.20 6.40
N PRO A 122 3.40 -18.45 7.06
CA PRO A 122 3.04 -17.56 8.15
C PRO A 122 2.44 -16.27 7.62
N LEU A 123 1.21 -15.96 8.05
CA LEU A 123 0.54 -14.69 7.78
C LEU A 123 1.39 -13.54 8.36
N PRO A 124 1.62 -12.46 7.60
CA PRO A 124 2.51 -11.38 8.04
C PRO A 124 1.94 -10.55 9.19
N ILE A 125 0.62 -10.58 9.44
CA ILE A 125 -0.02 -9.80 10.51
C ILE A 125 -0.13 -10.68 11.77
N PRO A 126 0.71 -10.47 12.80
CA PRO A 126 0.67 -11.30 14.00
C PRO A 126 -0.55 -10.96 14.87
N ILE A 127 -0.92 -11.90 15.73
CA ILE A 127 -1.97 -11.74 16.74
C ILE A 127 -1.30 -11.54 18.10
N VAL A 128 -1.50 -10.38 18.71
CA VAL A 128 -0.89 -10.00 19.98
C VAL A 128 -1.93 -9.90 21.09
N LYS A 129 -1.57 -10.38 22.28
CA LYS A 129 -2.39 -10.26 23.47
C LYS A 129 -2.15 -8.89 24.13
N ARG A 130 -3.19 -8.08 24.23
CA ARG A 130 -3.19 -6.81 24.95
C ARG A 130 -4.20 -6.90 26.09
N LYS A 131 -3.74 -6.76 27.33
CA LYS A 131 -4.54 -7.03 28.54
C LYS A 131 -5.08 -8.49 28.49
N ALA A 132 -6.40 -8.67 28.40
CA ALA A 132 -7.06 -9.97 28.41
C ALA A 132 -7.51 -10.45 27.02
N LYS A 133 -7.34 -9.66 25.97
CA LYS A 133 -7.86 -9.93 24.62
C LYS A 133 -6.72 -10.00 23.59
N TRP A 134 -6.99 -10.69 22.50
CA TRP A 134 -6.11 -10.86 21.34
C TRP A 134 -6.55 -9.95 20.22
N TYR A 135 -5.58 -9.34 19.54
CA TYR A 135 -5.76 -8.35 18.49
C TYR A 135 -4.77 -8.61 17.38
N PHE A 136 -5.13 -8.35 16.13
CA PHE A 136 -4.14 -8.28 15.07
C PHE A 136 -3.27 -7.03 15.24
N ASP A 137 -1.96 -7.16 15.01
CA ASP A 137 -1.04 -6.02 14.98
C ASP A 137 -0.82 -5.56 13.54
N ALA A 138 -1.74 -4.74 13.02
CA ALA A 138 -1.67 -4.21 11.66
C ALA A 138 -0.39 -3.38 11.41
N LYS A 139 0.17 -2.74 12.45
CA LYS A 139 1.41 -1.97 12.31
C LYS A 139 2.59 -2.88 12.03
N ALA A 140 2.78 -3.93 12.84
CA ALA A 140 3.82 -4.93 12.60
C ALA A 140 3.60 -5.65 11.27
N GLY A 141 2.34 -5.97 10.94
CA GLY A 141 1.98 -6.60 9.67
C GLY A 141 2.34 -5.79 8.44
N ARG A 142 2.14 -4.46 8.48
CA ARG A 142 2.51 -3.56 7.38
C ARG A 142 4.01 -3.54 7.14
N GLU A 143 4.80 -3.51 8.22
CA GLU A 143 6.26 -3.56 8.12
C GLU A 143 6.73 -4.89 7.52
N GLU A 144 6.19 -6.01 7.98
CA GLU A 144 6.50 -7.34 7.44
C GLU A 144 6.10 -7.47 5.96
N ILE A 145 4.93 -6.97 5.55
CA ILE A 145 4.50 -6.98 4.14
C ILE A 145 5.48 -6.17 3.28
N LEU A 146 5.92 -5.00 3.76
CA LEU A 146 6.92 -4.19 3.05
C LEU A 146 8.24 -4.94 2.92
N LEU A 147 8.74 -5.56 3.99
CA LEU A 147 9.98 -6.33 3.99
C LEU A 147 9.91 -7.52 3.04
N ARG A 148 8.78 -8.24 3.00
CA ARG A 148 8.57 -9.33 2.03
C ARG A 148 8.58 -8.84 0.60
N ARG A 149 7.99 -7.68 0.31
CA ARG A 149 8.03 -7.08 -1.03
C ARG A 149 9.45 -6.66 -1.40
N ILE A 150 10.21 -6.07 -0.49
CA ILE A 150 11.62 -5.75 -0.72
C ILE A 150 12.40 -7.02 -1.03
N GLY A 151 12.25 -8.07 -0.22
CA GLY A 151 12.93 -9.35 -0.44
C GLY A 151 12.57 -10.01 -1.78
N ALA A 152 11.29 -9.99 -2.18
CA ALA A 152 10.86 -10.49 -3.48
C ALA A 152 11.50 -9.69 -4.62
N ASN A 153 11.43 -8.36 -4.56
CA ASN A 153 12.04 -7.49 -5.56
C ASN A 153 13.57 -7.67 -5.63
N GLU A 154 14.25 -7.89 -4.50
CA GLU A 154 15.68 -8.17 -4.46
C GLU A 154 16.03 -9.50 -5.15
N LEU A 155 15.20 -10.54 -4.96
CA LEU A 155 15.35 -11.82 -5.67
C LEU A 155 15.10 -11.67 -7.18
N ASP A 156 14.07 -10.92 -7.57
CA ASP A 156 13.76 -10.63 -8.98
C ASP A 156 14.93 -9.89 -9.64
N VAL A 157 15.53 -8.92 -8.95
CA VAL A 157 16.71 -8.19 -9.45
C VAL A 157 17.90 -9.12 -9.64
N LEU A 158 18.14 -10.05 -8.72
CA LEU A 158 19.21 -11.04 -8.88
C LEU A 158 18.99 -11.93 -10.10
N GLU A 159 17.76 -12.38 -10.33
CA GLU A 159 17.40 -13.15 -11.53
C GLU A 159 17.63 -12.33 -12.81
N ILE A 160 17.22 -11.06 -12.83
CA ILE A 160 17.47 -10.14 -13.95
C ILE A 160 18.98 -9.96 -14.19
N CYS A 161 19.79 -9.80 -13.13
CA CYS A 161 21.23 -9.67 -13.26
C CYS A 161 21.87 -10.92 -13.88
N HIS A 162 21.42 -12.13 -13.49
CA HIS A 162 21.87 -13.37 -14.12
C HIS A 162 21.43 -13.45 -15.59
N GLY A 163 20.16 -13.19 -15.88
CA GLY A 163 19.63 -13.19 -17.24
C GLY A 163 20.33 -12.18 -18.16
N TYR A 164 20.74 -11.01 -17.64
CA TYR A 164 21.53 -10.05 -18.39
C TYR A 164 22.92 -10.59 -18.78
N VAL A 165 23.60 -11.26 -17.85
CA VAL A 165 24.91 -11.88 -18.13
C VAL A 165 24.78 -13.02 -19.13
N GLU A 166 23.74 -13.84 -19.02
CA GLU A 166 23.44 -14.91 -19.97
C GLU A 166 23.17 -14.35 -21.38
N ALA A 167 22.30 -13.34 -21.49
CA ALA A 167 21.98 -12.67 -22.74
C ALA A 167 23.24 -12.04 -23.39
N GLN A 168 24.11 -11.43 -22.58
CA GLN A 168 25.37 -10.86 -23.06
C GLN A 168 26.34 -11.93 -23.56
N ASN A 169 26.43 -13.07 -22.87
CA ASN A 169 27.28 -14.18 -23.30
C ASN A 169 26.76 -14.82 -24.59
N GLU A 170 25.44 -14.96 -24.73
CA GLU A 170 24.82 -15.44 -25.97
C GLU A 170 25.07 -14.50 -27.14
N TYR A 171 24.84 -13.19 -26.95
CA TYR A 171 25.16 -12.17 -27.96
C TYR A 171 26.64 -12.25 -28.36
N ALA A 172 27.55 -12.30 -27.39
CA ALA A 172 28.98 -12.35 -27.65
C ALA A 172 29.46 -13.67 -28.26
N ALA A 173 28.63 -14.71 -28.38
CA ALA A 173 29.00 -15.97 -29.03
C ALA A 173 29.11 -15.83 -30.56
N THR A 174 28.45 -14.82 -31.14
CA THR A 174 28.48 -14.50 -32.57
C THR A 174 28.98 -13.08 -32.83
N LYS A 175 29.41 -12.82 -34.08
CA LYS A 175 29.71 -11.45 -34.52
C LYS A 175 28.43 -10.83 -35.05
N HIS A 176 28.19 -9.58 -34.69
CA HIS A 176 26.99 -8.83 -35.08
C HIS A 176 27.38 -7.61 -35.90
N ASP A 177 26.50 -7.25 -36.84
CA ASP A 177 26.73 -6.20 -37.84
C ASP A 177 28.08 -6.40 -38.58
N ASP A 178 28.85 -5.31 -38.76
CA ASP A 178 30.15 -5.33 -39.45
C ASP A 178 31.34 -5.63 -38.50
N ALA A 179 31.07 -6.19 -37.31
CA ALA A 179 32.11 -6.43 -36.31
C ALA A 179 33.10 -7.51 -36.76
N THR A 180 34.40 -7.23 -36.58
CA THR A 180 35.47 -8.16 -36.94
C THR A 180 35.84 -9.12 -35.80
N VAL A 181 35.41 -8.82 -34.57
CA VAL A 181 35.62 -9.59 -33.35
C VAL A 181 34.30 -9.79 -32.60
N ASN A 182 34.23 -10.83 -31.78
CA ASN A 182 33.13 -11.03 -30.84
C ASN A 182 33.13 -9.90 -29.80
N GLN A 183 31.95 -9.40 -29.46
CA GLN A 183 31.78 -8.23 -28.62
C GLN A 183 30.50 -8.37 -27.79
N TYR A 184 30.45 -7.69 -26.66
CA TYR A 184 29.22 -7.56 -25.88
C TYR A 184 28.32 -6.47 -26.45
N ALA A 185 27.02 -6.65 -26.32
CA ALA A 185 26.03 -5.66 -26.74
C ALA A 185 26.21 -4.38 -25.91
N GLN A 186 26.15 -3.23 -26.58
CA GLN A 186 26.28 -1.92 -25.92
C GLN A 186 24.93 -1.32 -25.54
N LYS A 187 23.84 -1.97 -25.94
CA LYS A 187 22.45 -1.55 -25.71
C LYS A 187 21.60 -2.75 -25.31
N ILE A 188 20.46 -2.48 -24.69
CA ILE A 188 19.44 -3.51 -24.53
C ILE A 188 18.59 -3.57 -25.80
N ILE A 189 18.03 -2.45 -26.25
CA ILE A 189 17.32 -2.36 -27.54
C ILE A 189 18.26 -1.82 -28.62
N SER A 190 18.34 -2.52 -29.74
CA SER A 190 19.19 -2.15 -30.86
C SER A 190 18.70 -0.89 -31.56
N THR A 191 19.63 -0.15 -32.17
CA THR A 191 19.31 0.88 -33.15
C THR A 191 18.48 0.27 -34.29
N PRO A 192 17.46 0.97 -34.83
CA PRO A 192 16.67 0.45 -35.94
C PRO A 192 17.53 -0.05 -37.10
N GLY A 193 17.29 -1.30 -37.52
CA GLY A 193 18.01 -1.96 -38.61
C GLY A 193 19.40 -2.50 -38.26
N LYS A 194 19.81 -2.45 -36.98
CA LYS A 194 21.07 -3.01 -36.48
C LYS A 194 20.84 -4.13 -35.47
N GLN A 195 21.90 -4.85 -35.16
CA GLN A 195 21.99 -5.81 -34.05
C GLN A 195 23.03 -5.35 -33.03
N ASP A 196 23.03 -4.07 -32.64
CA ASP A 196 23.96 -3.48 -31.67
C ASP A 196 23.47 -3.54 -30.20
N GLY A 197 22.36 -4.23 -29.96
CA GLY A 197 21.75 -4.47 -28.66
C GLY A 197 21.29 -5.92 -28.44
N LEU A 198 20.87 -6.23 -27.22
CA LEU A 198 20.40 -7.57 -26.82
C LEU A 198 19.03 -7.98 -27.38
N ALA A 199 18.26 -7.03 -27.92
CA ALA A 199 17.06 -7.27 -28.69
C ALA A 199 17.04 -6.37 -29.94
N TRP A 200 16.50 -6.87 -31.04
CA TRP A 200 16.34 -6.13 -32.30
C TRP A 200 15.07 -6.53 -33.05
N LYS A 201 14.63 -5.67 -33.97
CA LYS A 201 13.55 -5.99 -34.92
C LYS A 201 14.13 -6.61 -36.19
N ASN A 202 13.64 -7.79 -36.53
CA ASN A 202 13.93 -8.43 -37.82
C ASN A 202 13.21 -7.70 -38.97
N PRO A 203 13.59 -7.94 -40.24
CA PRO A 203 12.93 -7.29 -41.39
C PRO A 203 11.42 -7.53 -41.51
N ASP A 204 10.92 -8.62 -40.94
CA ASP A 204 9.48 -8.96 -40.89
C ASP A 204 8.74 -8.34 -39.69
N GLY A 205 9.44 -7.55 -38.85
CA GLY A 205 8.90 -6.88 -37.68
C GLY A 205 8.87 -7.72 -36.40
N THR A 206 9.28 -9.00 -36.46
CA THR A 206 9.41 -9.86 -35.27
C THR A 206 10.60 -9.44 -34.42
N TRP A 207 10.55 -9.75 -33.13
CA TRP A 207 11.69 -9.58 -32.24
C TRP A 207 12.70 -10.71 -32.41
N GLY A 208 13.98 -10.37 -32.36
CA GLY A 208 15.09 -11.31 -32.29
C GLY A 208 16.11 -10.85 -31.25
N GLY A 209 17.06 -11.74 -30.97
CA GLY A 209 18.14 -11.52 -30.01
C GLY A 209 17.93 -12.26 -28.69
N PRO A 210 18.95 -12.24 -27.81
CA PRO A 210 18.93 -13.02 -26.57
C PRO A 210 17.88 -12.55 -25.54
N VAL A 211 17.49 -11.26 -25.58
CA VAL A 211 16.40 -10.76 -24.73
C VAL A 211 15.06 -11.04 -25.40
N GLY A 212 14.19 -11.76 -24.67
CA GLY A 212 12.87 -12.17 -25.17
C GLY A 212 11.93 -10.99 -25.49
N GLU A 213 11.00 -11.25 -26.41
CA GLU A 213 10.02 -10.28 -26.94
C GLU A 213 9.30 -9.48 -25.85
N GLY A 214 8.76 -10.13 -24.81
CA GLY A 214 8.01 -9.41 -23.77
C GLY A 214 8.84 -8.38 -22.99
N VAL A 215 10.12 -8.66 -22.75
CA VAL A 215 11.03 -7.69 -22.12
C VAL A 215 11.38 -6.57 -23.10
N ALA A 216 11.60 -6.92 -24.36
CA ALA A 216 11.91 -5.95 -25.40
C ALA A 216 10.75 -4.95 -25.64
N GLU A 217 9.51 -5.44 -25.66
CA GLU A 217 8.30 -4.62 -25.77
C GLU A 217 8.11 -3.71 -24.56
N ALA A 218 8.34 -4.22 -23.35
CA ALA A 218 8.26 -3.41 -22.14
C ALA A 218 9.29 -2.26 -22.20
N LEU A 219 10.54 -2.53 -22.60
CA LEU A 219 11.56 -1.49 -22.72
C LEU A 219 11.25 -0.46 -23.82
N GLU A 220 10.63 -0.87 -24.93
CA GLU A 220 10.22 0.03 -26.01
C GLU A 220 9.09 1.00 -25.58
N GLN A 221 8.22 0.58 -24.66
CA GLN A 221 7.16 1.42 -24.10
C GLN A 221 7.67 2.49 -23.12
N GLY A 222 9.00 2.60 -22.92
CA GLY A 222 9.59 3.66 -22.11
C GLY A 222 9.54 3.40 -20.61
N TYR A 223 9.48 2.13 -20.20
CA TYR A 223 9.80 1.74 -18.82
C TYR A 223 11.32 1.90 -18.60
N THR A 224 11.78 3.16 -18.62
CA THR A 224 13.15 3.59 -18.31
C THR A 224 13.29 4.09 -16.87
N ASP A 225 12.22 3.99 -16.07
CA ASP A 225 12.17 4.43 -14.67
C ASP A 225 11.75 3.28 -13.74
#